data_AF-A0A9P4SHY4-F1
#
_entry.id   AF-A0A9P4SHY4-F1
#
_cell.length_a   1.000
_cell.length_b   1.000
_cell.length_c   1.000
_cell.angle_alpha   90.00
_cell.angle_beta   90.00
_cell.angle_gamma   90.00
#
_symmetry.space_group_name_H-M   'P 1'
#
loop_
_entity.id
_entity.type
_entity.pdbx_description
1 polymer ?
#
loop_
_entity_poly.entity_id
_entity_poly.type
_entity_poly.pdbx_seq_one_letter_code
_entity_poly.pdbx_strand_id
1 'polypeptide(L)'
;MLSRRVLLRSISLPSAYSNEINALNREVLNHQPTGVLQFCANFFLRRLESQRAEPLLAEQHSSSKEGGMAESKFPGSNPFGTSPSGTLTTSGMHRLEEEEEADTIASPTASSFPRSNNNMDPNASASSGASPFGNFGGFNPTGKGSSTLSPSSNPGGLDPQSFPNNYKMNRRTSVSAESLNPTSSLHENWTPPYHNKTPEQQARLKKAVSGNFLFSHLDDEQSVQVLGALQEKPIPSKDIRVITQGDAGDYFYVVESGHFDIYVNESRNLESDKLESGLIDLGSKVGAVGPGGSFGELALMYNARRAATVISSEPSTLWALDRVTFRRILMDSAFQRRRMYEGFLETVPLLASLTSYERSKIADALETRKFPAGTKIITEGDVGDAFYILESGTAEVYKRGKDQPVKTYGKGDYFGELALLNDKPRAASVVSSEEVKVAWLGKNGFQRLLGPVEPILRRNDPTKEEGVDPLAPR
;
A
#
# COMPACT_ATOMS: atom_id res chain seq x y z
N MET A 1 -26.71 -17.59 -63.42
CA MET A 1 -25.30 -17.31 -63.08
C MET A 1 -25.19 -15.85 -62.67
N LEU A 2 -25.29 -15.55 -61.37
CA LEU A 2 -25.11 -14.19 -60.84
C LEU A 2 -23.70 -14.04 -60.27
N SER A 3 -22.95 -13.09 -60.81
CA SER A 3 -21.58 -12.76 -60.46
C SER A 3 -21.54 -11.94 -59.16
N ARG A 4 -20.99 -12.50 -58.09
CA ARG A 4 -20.67 -11.78 -56.84
C ARG A 4 -19.35 -11.04 -57.02
N ARG A 5 -19.41 -9.73 -57.28
CA ARG A 5 -18.26 -8.81 -57.09
C ARG A 5 -18.05 -8.61 -55.59
N VAL A 6 -16.95 -9.13 -55.06
CA VAL A 6 -16.43 -8.80 -53.73
C VAL A 6 -15.72 -7.44 -53.84
N LEU A 7 -16.30 -6.42 -53.23
CA LEU A 7 -15.67 -5.12 -52.99
C LEU A 7 -14.61 -5.29 -51.89
N LEU A 8 -13.36 -5.54 -52.29
CA LEU A 8 -12.20 -5.38 -51.40
C LEU A 8 -12.03 -3.88 -51.15
N ARG A 9 -12.51 -3.39 -49.98
CA ARG A 9 -12.09 -2.09 -49.46
C ARG A 9 -10.58 -2.15 -49.24
N SER A 10 -9.82 -1.36 -49.98
CA SER A 10 -8.39 -1.15 -49.74
C SER A 10 -8.23 -0.51 -48.36
N ILE A 11 -7.79 -1.31 -47.38
CA ILE A 11 -7.42 -0.82 -46.06
C ILE A 11 -6.11 -0.04 -46.23
N SER A 12 -6.19 1.29 -46.25
CA SER A 12 -4.99 2.12 -46.23
C SER A 12 -4.38 2.07 -44.83
N LEU A 13 -3.17 1.53 -44.74
CA LEU A 13 -2.41 1.49 -43.49
C LEU A 13 -2.11 2.93 -43.00
N PRO A 14 -1.99 3.16 -41.68
CA PRO A 14 -1.61 4.45 -41.13
C PRO A 14 -0.29 4.96 -41.74
N SER A 15 -0.21 6.25 -42.06
CA SER A 15 0.95 6.84 -42.77
C SER A 15 2.27 6.64 -42.03
N ALA A 16 2.26 6.72 -40.69
CA ALA A 16 3.42 6.46 -39.86
C ALA A 16 3.93 5.00 -39.98
N TYR A 17 3.02 4.03 -40.04
CA TYR A 17 3.37 2.64 -40.23
C TYR A 17 3.94 2.39 -41.64
N SER A 18 3.29 2.95 -42.67
CA SER A 18 3.78 2.85 -44.04
C SER A 18 5.18 3.44 -44.22
N ASN A 19 5.49 4.53 -43.53
CA ASN A 19 6.81 5.17 -43.59
C ASN A 19 7.92 4.29 -43.02
N GLU A 20 7.68 3.63 -41.88
CA GLU A 20 8.67 2.75 -41.24
C GLU A 20 8.90 1.47 -42.06
N ILE A 21 7.83 0.88 -42.63
CA ILE A 21 7.96 -0.28 -43.53
C ILE A 21 8.71 0.10 -44.82
N ASN A 22 8.46 1.28 -45.38
CA ASN A 22 9.18 1.77 -46.55
C ASN A 22 10.66 2.10 -46.25
N ALA A 23 10.99 2.49 -45.02
CA ALA A 23 12.37 2.66 -44.58
C ALA A 23 13.09 1.32 -44.47
N LEU A 24 12.46 0.32 -43.84
CA LEU A 24 12.99 -1.05 -43.77
C LEU A 24 13.21 -1.63 -45.17
N ASN A 25 12.23 -1.51 -46.07
CA ASN A 25 12.34 -2.03 -47.44
C ASN A 25 13.54 -1.42 -48.20
N ARG A 26 13.83 -0.13 -47.99
CA ARG A 26 15.01 0.51 -48.59
C ARG A 26 16.32 -0.08 -48.06
N GLU A 27 16.42 -0.31 -46.74
CA GLU A 27 17.63 -0.91 -46.16
C GLU A 27 17.83 -2.36 -46.56
N VAL A 28 16.75 -3.15 -46.64
CA VAL A 28 16.83 -4.56 -47.08
C VAL A 28 17.28 -4.66 -48.54
N LEU A 29 16.77 -3.79 -49.42
CA LEU A 29 17.20 -3.75 -50.82
C LEU A 29 18.65 -3.32 -50.98
N ASN A 30 19.14 -2.42 -50.13
CA ASN A 30 20.52 -1.93 -50.17
C ASN A 30 21.53 -2.96 -49.64
N HIS A 31 21.19 -3.67 -48.56
CA HIS A 31 22.14 -4.57 -47.88
C HIS A 31 22.02 -6.04 -48.26
N GLN A 32 20.93 -6.45 -48.93
CA GLN A 32 20.63 -7.83 -49.33
C GLN A 32 21.03 -8.89 -48.28
N PRO A 33 20.49 -8.79 -47.04
CA PRO A 33 20.92 -9.64 -45.95
C PRO A 33 20.50 -11.10 -46.16
N THR A 34 21.40 -12.03 -45.85
CA THR A 34 21.14 -13.48 -45.90
C THR A 34 20.12 -13.93 -44.85
N GLY A 35 20.09 -13.26 -43.70
CA GLY A 35 19.14 -13.50 -42.61
C GLY A 35 18.13 -12.37 -42.45
N VAL A 36 17.09 -12.34 -43.29
CA VAL A 36 16.12 -11.24 -43.35
C VAL A 36 15.43 -10.98 -42.00
N LEU A 37 15.05 -12.03 -41.26
CA LEU A 37 14.33 -11.88 -39.99
C LEU A 37 15.20 -11.23 -38.90
N GLN A 38 16.47 -11.65 -38.81
CA GLN A 38 17.44 -11.08 -37.88
C GLN A 38 17.76 -9.63 -38.24
N PHE A 39 17.87 -9.33 -39.53
CA PHE A 39 18.09 -7.98 -40.04
C PHE A 39 16.93 -7.05 -39.66
N CYS A 40 15.68 -7.49 -39.85
CA CYS A 40 14.50 -6.71 -39.45
C CYS A 40 14.46 -6.46 -37.94
N ALA A 41 14.78 -7.45 -37.11
CA ALA A 41 14.82 -7.30 -35.65
C ALA A 41 15.87 -6.24 -35.24
N ASN A 42 17.08 -6.31 -35.79
CA ASN A 42 18.14 -5.36 -35.51
C ASN A 42 17.80 -3.94 -36.01
N PHE A 43 17.17 -3.82 -37.18
CA PHE A 43 16.72 -2.54 -37.74
C PHE A 43 15.76 -1.82 -36.80
N PHE A 44 14.71 -2.50 -36.32
CA PHE A 44 13.73 -1.88 -35.43
C PHE A 44 14.30 -1.57 -34.04
N LEU A 45 15.23 -2.37 -33.52
CA LEU A 45 15.94 -2.07 -32.27
C LEU A 45 16.75 -0.79 -32.39
N ARG A 46 17.56 -0.65 -33.46
CA ARG A 46 18.35 0.57 -33.71
C ARG A 46 17.45 1.80 -33.93
N ARG A 47 16.32 1.63 -34.61
CA ARG A 47 15.34 2.70 -34.86
C ARG A 47 14.71 3.17 -33.54
N LEU A 48 14.36 2.25 -32.65
CA LEU A 48 13.81 2.54 -31.33
C LEU A 48 14.83 3.25 -30.42
N GLU A 49 16.10 2.85 -30.47
CA GLU A 49 17.18 3.53 -29.76
C GLU A 49 17.36 4.97 -30.24
N SER A 50 17.32 5.21 -31.56
CA SER A 50 17.39 6.56 -32.14
C SER A 50 16.23 7.45 -31.67
N GLN A 51 15.01 6.91 -31.58
CA GLN A 51 13.85 7.67 -31.09
C GLN A 51 13.96 8.02 -29.60
N ARG A 52 14.58 7.15 -28.80
CA ARG A 52 14.85 7.41 -27.39
C ARG A 52 15.98 8.41 -27.17
N ALA A 53 16.90 8.52 -28.12
CA ALA A 53 18.04 9.45 -28.06
C ALA A 53 17.69 10.87 -28.55
N GLU A 54 16.67 11.04 -29.39
CA GLU A 54 16.26 12.35 -29.92
C GLU A 54 15.91 13.41 -28.85
N PRO A 55 15.11 13.11 -27.80
CA PRO A 55 14.79 14.11 -26.78
C PRO A 55 16.00 14.55 -25.95
N LEU A 56 17.04 13.71 -25.84
CA LEU A 56 18.26 14.02 -25.08
C LEU A 56 19.20 15.00 -25.81
N LEU A 57 19.11 15.09 -27.15
CA LEU A 57 19.90 16.03 -27.95
C LEU A 57 19.20 17.39 -28.12
N ALA A 58 17.87 17.43 -28.05
CA ALA A 58 17.09 18.67 -28.13
C ALA A 58 17.32 19.58 -26.91
N GLU A 59 17.59 19.03 -25.73
CA GLU A 59 17.92 19.82 -24.53
C GLU A 59 19.31 20.47 -24.62
N GLN A 60 20.26 19.90 -25.36
CA GLN A 60 21.64 20.42 -25.43
C GLN A 60 21.81 21.65 -26.35
N HIS A 61 20.88 21.91 -27.26
CA HIS A 61 20.98 23.04 -28.22
C HIS A 61 20.23 24.31 -27.80
N SER A 62 19.62 24.35 -26.61
CA SER A 62 18.74 25.44 -26.17
C SER A 62 19.36 26.43 -25.15
N SER A 63 20.67 26.69 -25.20
CA SER A 63 21.29 27.74 -24.35
C SER A 63 22.20 28.70 -25.13
N SER A 64 21.60 29.62 -25.90
CA SER A 64 22.14 30.99 -26.10
C SER A 64 21.18 31.89 -26.89
N LYS A 65 20.34 32.66 -26.18
CA LYS A 65 19.99 34.09 -26.40
C LYS A 65 18.63 34.47 -25.80
N GLU A 66 18.60 35.68 -25.25
CA GLU A 66 17.55 36.32 -24.44
C GLU A 66 16.20 36.58 -25.15
N GLY A 67 15.13 36.56 -24.35
CA GLY A 67 14.06 37.57 -24.37
C GLY A 67 12.67 37.15 -24.86
N GLY A 68 11.69 37.05 -23.94
CA GLY A 68 10.26 37.15 -24.25
C GLY A 68 9.35 36.12 -23.56
N MET A 69 8.47 36.58 -22.66
CA MET A 69 7.53 35.77 -21.86
C MET A 69 6.39 35.12 -22.67
N ALA A 70 6.06 33.86 -22.35
CA ALA A 70 4.72 33.33 -21.99
C ALA A 70 4.82 31.79 -21.87
N GLU A 71 4.79 31.17 -20.68
CA GLU A 71 3.62 30.82 -19.84
C GLU A 71 3.19 29.34 -20.01
N SER A 72 3.75 28.47 -19.17
CA SER A 72 3.08 27.33 -18.50
C SER A 72 4.13 26.48 -17.75
N LYS A 73 4.35 26.86 -16.48
CA LYS A 73 5.12 26.10 -15.49
C LYS A 73 4.23 24.97 -14.94
N PHE A 74 4.77 23.77 -14.72
CA PHE A 74 4.99 23.26 -13.36
C PHE A 74 6.09 22.17 -13.36
N PRO A 75 6.84 22.03 -12.26
CA PRO A 75 8.20 21.49 -12.16
C PRO A 75 8.24 20.15 -11.41
N GLY A 76 9.40 19.50 -11.35
CA GLY A 76 9.66 18.49 -10.31
C GLY A 76 10.62 17.38 -10.71
N SER A 77 11.89 17.70 -10.73
CA SER A 77 13.02 16.76 -10.66
C SER A 77 12.91 15.84 -9.43
N ASN A 78 13.10 14.53 -9.62
CA ASN A 78 13.26 13.58 -8.51
C ASN A 78 14.76 13.38 -8.19
N PRO A 79 15.19 13.36 -6.91
CA PRO A 79 16.57 13.58 -6.51
C PRO A 79 17.26 12.32 -5.96
N PHE A 80 17.52 11.30 -6.78
CA PHE A 80 18.44 10.21 -6.44
C PHE A 80 19.25 9.81 -7.68
N GLY A 81 20.59 9.89 -7.58
CA GLY A 81 21.59 9.70 -8.65
C GLY A 81 21.61 8.29 -9.25
N THR A 82 22.42 7.97 -10.28
CA THR A 82 23.89 8.12 -10.32
C THR A 82 24.41 8.02 -11.76
N SER A 83 25.47 8.77 -12.10
CA SER A 83 26.42 8.43 -13.18
C SER A 83 27.85 8.79 -12.76
N PRO A 84 28.90 8.14 -13.33
CA PRO A 84 30.18 7.95 -12.65
C PRO A 84 31.32 8.89 -13.10
N SER A 85 32.20 9.16 -12.13
CA SER A 85 33.67 9.35 -12.13
C SER A 85 34.39 10.18 -13.22
N GLY A 86 35.17 11.19 -12.76
CA GLY A 86 36.28 11.80 -13.53
C GLY A 86 36.94 13.07 -12.95
N THR A 87 37.62 12.96 -11.80
CA THR A 87 38.83 13.70 -11.33
C THR A 87 39.04 15.22 -11.57
N LEU A 88 39.03 16.03 -10.49
CA LEU A 88 40.17 16.85 -10.01
C LEU A 88 39.87 17.50 -8.62
N THR A 89 40.93 17.95 -7.96
CA THR A 89 41.18 18.10 -6.52
C THR A 89 40.69 19.40 -5.84
N THR A 90 40.23 19.31 -4.57
CA THR A 90 40.74 20.01 -3.34
C THR A 90 39.67 20.32 -2.27
N SER A 91 39.97 19.91 -1.03
CA SER A 91 39.58 20.43 0.30
C SER A 91 38.10 20.51 0.78
N GLY A 92 37.74 19.54 1.64
CA GLY A 92 37.27 19.79 3.02
C GLY A 92 35.78 19.99 3.30
N MET A 93 35.04 18.91 3.62
CA MET A 93 34.00 18.87 4.68
C MET A 93 33.52 17.43 4.94
N HIS A 94 33.28 17.11 6.22
CA HIS A 94 32.98 15.78 6.77
C HIS A 94 31.77 15.05 6.13
N ARG A 95 31.95 13.76 5.83
CA ARG A 95 30.92 12.81 5.36
C ARG A 95 30.51 11.91 6.53
N LEU A 96 29.20 11.82 6.79
CA LEU A 96 28.60 10.88 7.74
C LEU A 96 28.80 9.45 7.21
N GLU A 97 29.31 8.56 8.06
CA GLU A 97 29.45 7.12 7.81
C GLU A 97 28.07 6.45 8.01
N GLU A 98 27.55 5.80 6.96
CA GLU A 98 26.48 4.80 7.10
C GLU A 98 27.15 3.48 7.50
N GLU A 99 26.85 3.00 8.70
CA GLU A 99 27.26 1.68 9.16
C GLU A 99 26.50 0.61 8.35
N GLU A 100 27.23 -0.09 7.49
CA GLU A 100 26.73 -1.20 6.66
C GLU A 100 26.52 -2.45 7.56
N GLU A 101 25.28 -2.76 7.91
CA GLU A 101 24.93 -4.09 8.44
C GLU A 101 25.10 -5.14 7.32
N ALA A 102 26.11 -5.99 7.48
CA ALA A 102 26.45 -7.05 6.54
C ALA A 102 25.45 -8.23 6.62
N ASP A 103 24.25 -8.07 6.05
CA ASP A 103 23.33 -9.18 5.81
C ASP A 103 23.62 -9.84 4.45
N THR A 104 24.35 -10.96 4.50
CA THR A 104 24.58 -11.84 3.33
C THR A 104 23.36 -12.73 3.08
N ILE A 105 22.24 -12.14 2.64
CA ILE A 105 21.09 -12.90 2.15
C ILE A 105 20.98 -12.70 0.64
N ALA A 106 21.36 -13.74 -0.11
CA ALA A 106 21.20 -13.77 -1.55
C ALA A 106 19.72 -13.78 -1.97
N SER A 107 19.42 -13.08 -3.07
CA SER A 107 18.10 -13.00 -3.68
C SER A 107 17.58 -14.39 -4.12
N PRO A 108 16.29 -14.73 -3.92
CA PRO A 108 15.75 -16.08 -4.13
C PRO A 108 15.61 -16.50 -5.61
N THR A 109 16.17 -15.72 -6.54
CA THR A 109 16.11 -15.98 -7.99
C THR A 109 17.45 -16.36 -8.61
N ALA A 110 18.50 -16.60 -7.82
CA ALA A 110 19.78 -17.07 -8.36
C ALA A 110 19.73 -18.57 -8.69
N SER A 111 19.92 -18.91 -9.97
CA SER A 111 19.89 -20.27 -10.50
C SER A 111 21.22 -21.04 -10.37
N SER A 112 22.16 -20.56 -9.54
CA SER A 112 23.39 -21.28 -9.21
C SER A 112 23.96 -20.82 -7.87
N PHE A 113 24.22 -21.78 -6.96
CA PHE A 113 24.98 -21.53 -5.73
C PHE A 113 26.48 -21.59 -6.05
N PRO A 114 27.28 -20.54 -5.77
CA PRO A 114 28.72 -20.65 -5.88
C PRO A 114 29.27 -21.50 -4.72
N ARG A 115 29.98 -22.58 -5.05
CA ARG A 115 30.83 -23.31 -4.10
C ARG A 115 31.96 -22.38 -3.64
N SER A 116 32.01 -22.06 -2.35
CA SER A 116 33.15 -21.36 -1.77
C SER A 116 34.40 -22.25 -1.84
N ASN A 117 35.46 -21.70 -2.44
CA ASN A 117 36.74 -22.33 -2.66
C ASN A 117 37.66 -21.95 -1.49
N ASN A 118 37.76 -22.78 -0.46
CA ASN A 118 38.72 -22.57 0.63
C ASN A 118 40.04 -23.27 0.28
N ASN A 119 41.06 -22.45 0.04
CA ASN A 119 42.47 -22.86 0.05
C ASN A 119 42.82 -23.45 1.43
N MET A 120 43.47 -24.62 1.39
CA MET A 120 44.07 -25.32 2.52
C MET A 120 45.34 -24.60 2.99
N ASP A 121 45.48 -24.48 4.30
CA ASP A 121 46.77 -24.57 5.00
C ASP A 121 46.67 -25.79 5.94
N PRO A 122 47.68 -26.69 6.01
CA PRO A 122 47.53 -27.98 6.67
C PRO A 122 47.99 -27.94 8.13
N ASN A 123 47.39 -28.86 8.90
CA ASN A 123 47.92 -29.50 10.11
C ASN A 123 47.26 -29.09 11.45
N ALA A 124 46.63 -30.10 12.08
CA ALA A 124 46.41 -30.33 13.53
C ALA A 124 44.95 -30.63 13.97
N SER A 125 44.67 -31.93 14.04
CA SER A 125 43.92 -32.70 15.05
C SER A 125 42.83 -32.06 15.95
N ALA A 126 41.62 -32.63 15.82
CA ALA A 126 40.69 -33.13 16.85
C ALA A 126 40.30 -32.27 18.06
N SER A 127 39.01 -31.89 18.14
CA SER A 127 38.15 -32.17 19.29
C SER A 127 36.67 -31.92 18.96
N SER A 128 35.83 -32.80 19.49
CA SER A 128 34.38 -32.86 19.37
C SER A 128 33.66 -31.82 20.24
N GLY A 129 32.69 -31.10 19.67
CA GLY A 129 31.78 -30.19 20.39
C GLY A 129 30.53 -29.91 19.56
N ALA A 130 29.37 -30.14 20.15
CA ALA A 130 28.05 -30.33 19.53
C ALA A 130 27.41 -29.08 18.90
N SER A 131 26.63 -29.28 17.83
CA SER A 131 25.64 -28.30 17.32
C SER A 131 24.26 -28.53 17.97
N PRO A 132 23.50 -27.46 18.28
CA PRO A 132 22.37 -27.49 19.22
C PRO A 132 20.98 -27.70 18.56
N PHE A 133 20.87 -28.52 17.51
CA PHE A 133 19.56 -28.83 16.91
C PHE A 133 19.33 -30.34 16.80
N GLY A 134 18.71 -30.88 17.85
CA GLY A 134 17.57 -31.80 17.79
C GLY A 134 17.67 -33.02 16.87
N ASN A 135 18.33 -34.06 17.38
CA ASN A 135 18.23 -35.45 16.95
C ASN A 135 16.80 -36.00 17.15
N PHE A 136 16.08 -36.35 16.07
CA PHE A 136 14.92 -37.24 16.14
C PHE A 136 15.03 -38.32 15.06
N GLY A 137 15.95 -39.26 15.29
CA GLY A 137 16.03 -40.54 14.60
C GLY A 137 15.96 -41.66 15.63
N GLY A 138 14.93 -42.50 15.56
CA GLY A 138 14.85 -43.72 16.35
C GLY A 138 13.48 -44.35 16.24
N PHE A 139 13.36 -45.41 15.43
CA PHE A 139 12.68 -46.67 15.74
C PHE A 139 12.78 -47.64 14.55
N ASN A 140 13.59 -48.69 14.72
CA ASN A 140 13.44 -50.03 14.15
C ASN A 140 14.17 -50.96 15.16
N PRO A 141 13.80 -52.24 15.42
CA PRO A 141 13.58 -53.26 14.39
C PRO A 141 12.52 -54.35 14.69
N THR A 142 12.06 -55.07 13.67
CA THR A 142 12.21 -56.55 13.47
C THR A 142 11.14 -57.10 12.52
N GLY A 143 11.56 -57.92 11.55
CA GLY A 143 10.63 -58.69 10.70
C GLY A 143 11.24 -59.16 9.37
N LYS A 144 11.67 -60.42 9.33
CA LYS A 144 12.30 -61.17 8.23
C LYS A 144 11.52 -61.17 6.90
N GLY A 145 12.25 -61.27 5.78
CA GLY A 145 11.71 -61.85 4.55
C GLY A 145 12.51 -61.65 3.25
N SER A 146 13.44 -62.58 2.99
CA SER A 146 13.84 -63.17 1.71
C SER A 146 14.30 -62.32 0.50
N SER A 147 15.46 -62.74 0.01
CA SER A 147 16.22 -62.35 -1.17
C SER A 147 15.63 -62.75 -2.52
N THR A 148 15.70 -61.87 -3.53
CA THR A 148 15.90 -62.23 -4.95
C THR A 148 16.69 -61.15 -5.71
N LEU A 149 17.93 -61.53 -6.04
CA LEU A 149 18.82 -61.13 -7.15
C LEU A 149 18.42 -59.94 -8.06
N SER A 150 19.31 -58.95 -8.10
CA SER A 150 19.43 -57.93 -9.16
C SER A 150 20.20 -58.48 -10.37
N PRO A 151 20.00 -57.90 -11.56
CA PRO A 151 21.14 -57.51 -12.38
C PRO A 151 21.12 -56.00 -12.64
N SER A 152 22.24 -55.34 -12.32
CA SER A 152 22.49 -53.94 -12.60
C SER A 152 22.81 -53.71 -14.08
N SER A 153 22.17 -52.71 -14.70
CA SER A 153 22.82 -51.76 -15.62
C SER A 153 21.81 -50.78 -16.23
N ASN A 154 21.65 -49.58 -15.66
CA ASN A 154 22.08 -48.30 -16.28
C ASN A 154 21.65 -47.10 -15.39
N PRO A 155 22.51 -46.09 -15.17
CA PRO A 155 22.18 -44.91 -14.37
C PRO A 155 21.58 -43.80 -15.26
N GLY A 156 20.43 -43.24 -14.89
CA GLY A 156 19.92 -42.05 -15.60
C GLY A 156 18.43 -41.75 -15.58
N GLY A 157 17.63 -42.29 -14.65
CA GLY A 157 16.23 -41.92 -14.50
C GLY A 157 15.96 -41.41 -13.09
N LEU A 158 15.80 -40.10 -12.92
CA LEU A 158 15.24 -39.53 -11.71
C LEU A 158 13.74 -39.87 -11.68
N ASP A 159 13.31 -40.59 -10.64
CA ASP A 159 11.90 -40.89 -10.39
C ASP A 159 11.09 -39.58 -10.23
N PRO A 160 10.08 -39.32 -11.08
CA PRO A 160 9.32 -38.08 -11.02
C PRO A 160 8.08 -38.26 -10.13
N GLN A 161 8.22 -38.59 -8.84
CA GLN A 161 7.07 -38.57 -7.92
C GLN A 161 7.46 -38.35 -6.46
N SER A 162 7.38 -37.09 -6.01
CA SER A 162 6.84 -36.76 -4.68
C SER A 162 6.58 -35.26 -4.51
N PHE A 163 5.91 -34.62 -5.48
CA PHE A 163 5.14 -33.41 -5.17
C PHE A 163 3.69 -33.84 -4.94
N PRO A 164 3.02 -33.41 -3.87
CA PRO A 164 1.61 -33.71 -3.66
C PRO A 164 0.82 -33.30 -4.91
N ASN A 165 -0.07 -34.16 -5.40
CA ASN A 165 -0.90 -33.91 -6.60
C ASN A 165 -1.76 -32.63 -6.55
N ASN A 166 -1.75 -31.90 -5.42
CA ASN A 166 -2.42 -30.62 -5.20
C ASN A 166 -1.47 -29.41 -5.10
N TYR A 167 -0.18 -29.54 -5.43
CA TYR A 167 0.70 -28.37 -5.52
C TYR A 167 0.36 -27.59 -6.79
N LYS A 168 -0.68 -26.75 -6.71
CA LYS A 168 -0.98 -25.75 -7.74
C LYS A 168 0.18 -24.76 -7.78
N MET A 169 1.18 -25.04 -8.62
CA MET A 169 2.28 -24.14 -9.03
C MET A 169 1.73 -22.94 -9.85
N ASN A 170 0.60 -22.36 -9.46
CA ASN A 170 0.14 -21.13 -10.10
C ASN A 170 1.10 -20.02 -9.68
N ARG A 171 1.76 -19.41 -10.66
CA ARG A 171 2.63 -18.25 -10.44
C ARG A 171 1.80 -17.15 -9.77
N ARG A 172 2.30 -16.61 -8.65
CA ARG A 172 1.70 -15.42 -8.04
C ARG A 172 1.79 -14.26 -9.03
N THR A 173 0.65 -13.68 -9.36
CA THR A 173 0.55 -12.51 -10.24
C THR A 173 0.54 -11.24 -9.39
N SER A 174 1.13 -10.17 -9.92
CA SER A 174 1.08 -8.85 -9.28
C SER A 174 -0.33 -8.24 -9.44
N VAL A 175 -0.77 -7.49 -8.43
CA VAL A 175 -2.00 -6.69 -8.49
C VAL A 175 -1.66 -5.23 -8.21
N SER A 176 -2.33 -4.31 -8.90
CA SER A 176 -2.21 -2.87 -8.69
C SER A 176 -3.57 -2.20 -8.77
N ALA A 177 -3.72 -1.07 -8.08
CA ALA A 177 -4.83 -0.14 -8.28
C ALA A 177 -4.34 1.07 -9.11
N GLU A 178 -5.25 2.00 -9.43
CA GLU A 178 -4.87 3.27 -10.03
C GLU A 178 -3.98 4.09 -9.07
N SER A 179 -3.05 4.84 -9.63
CA SER A 179 -2.27 5.81 -8.87
C SER A 179 -3.15 7.01 -8.52
N LEU A 180 -3.11 7.43 -7.27
CA LEU A 180 -3.82 8.61 -6.76
C LEU A 180 -2.78 9.54 -6.15
N ASN A 181 -2.82 10.82 -6.50
CA ASN A 181 -1.92 11.80 -5.92
C ASN A 181 -2.56 12.40 -4.65
N PRO A 182 -2.00 12.17 -3.45
CA PRO A 182 -2.58 12.70 -2.21
C PRO A 182 -2.51 14.23 -2.10
N THR A 183 -1.61 14.90 -2.85
CA THR A 183 -1.53 16.37 -2.82
C THR A 183 -2.51 17.05 -3.76
N SER A 184 -3.14 16.31 -4.70
CA SER A 184 -4.09 16.91 -5.63
C SER A 184 -5.37 17.36 -4.92
N SER A 185 -5.77 16.78 -3.79
CA SER A 185 -6.92 17.26 -3.01
C SER A 185 -6.74 18.65 -2.38
N LEU A 186 -5.51 19.18 -2.33
CA LEU A 186 -5.27 20.59 -1.95
C LEU A 186 -5.51 21.58 -3.09
N HIS A 187 -5.46 21.10 -4.33
CA HIS A 187 -5.56 21.93 -5.55
C HIS A 187 -6.84 21.66 -6.34
N GLU A 188 -7.41 20.47 -6.18
CA GLU A 188 -8.69 20.06 -6.72
C GLU A 188 -9.75 20.24 -5.63
N ASN A 189 -10.77 21.07 -5.90
CA ASN A 189 -11.99 21.19 -5.09
C ASN A 189 -12.85 19.91 -5.18
N TRP A 190 -12.27 18.74 -4.95
CA TRP A 190 -13.02 17.51 -4.88
C TRP A 190 -13.63 17.37 -3.51
N THR A 191 -14.92 17.08 -3.50
CA THR A 191 -15.67 16.74 -2.30
C THR A 191 -16.24 15.34 -2.48
N PRO A 192 -16.21 14.50 -1.43
CA PRO A 192 -16.86 13.20 -1.50
C PRO A 192 -18.31 13.37 -1.94
N PRO A 193 -18.80 12.61 -2.93
CA PRO A 193 -20.19 12.67 -3.32
C PRO A 193 -21.06 12.31 -2.10
N TYR A 194 -22.17 13.03 -1.94
CA TYR A 194 -23.10 12.77 -0.85
C TYR A 194 -24.50 12.53 -1.41
N HIS A 195 -25.00 11.33 -1.18
CA HIS A 195 -26.37 10.94 -1.52
C HIS A 195 -27.20 10.90 -0.24
N ASN A 196 -28.25 11.72 -0.20
CA ASN A 196 -29.17 11.81 0.93
C ASN A 196 -29.79 10.44 1.24
N LYS A 197 -29.74 10.06 2.52
CA LYS A 197 -30.29 8.80 3.04
C LYS A 197 -31.09 9.11 4.30
N THR A 198 -32.15 8.34 4.52
CA THR A 198 -32.89 8.41 5.79
C THR A 198 -32.03 7.89 6.94
N PRO A 199 -32.26 8.35 8.19
CA PRO A 199 -31.53 7.84 9.36
C PRO A 199 -31.62 6.32 9.51
N GLU A 200 -32.76 5.73 9.14
CA GLU A 200 -32.94 4.28 9.16
C GLU A 200 -32.09 3.55 8.11
N GLN A 201 -32.01 4.08 6.89
CA GLN A 201 -31.13 3.53 5.84
C GLN A 201 -29.66 3.62 6.26
N GLN A 202 -29.24 4.75 6.85
CA GLN A 202 -27.88 4.90 7.37
C GLN A 202 -27.57 3.87 8.47
N ALA A 203 -28.50 3.64 9.40
CA ALA A 203 -28.34 2.65 10.46
C ALA A 203 -28.24 1.22 9.90
N ARG A 204 -29.08 0.86 8.91
CA ARG A 204 -29.00 -0.45 8.23
C ARG A 204 -27.69 -0.63 7.48
N LEU A 205 -27.24 0.39 6.74
CA LEU A 205 -25.96 0.38 6.03
C LEU A 205 -24.78 0.24 6.97
N LYS A 206 -24.74 1.03 8.05
CA LYS A 206 -23.69 0.95 9.07
C LYS A 206 -23.60 -0.46 9.66
N LYS A 207 -24.75 -1.08 9.93
CA LYS A 207 -24.82 -2.48 10.39
C LYS A 207 -24.32 -3.46 9.32
N ALA A 208 -24.74 -3.30 8.08
CA ALA A 208 -24.38 -4.19 6.96
C ALA A 208 -22.87 -4.22 6.69
N VAL A 209 -22.19 -3.07 6.73
CA VAL A 209 -20.75 -2.99 6.45
C VAL A 209 -19.87 -3.27 7.67
N SER A 210 -20.42 -3.29 8.88
CA SER A 210 -19.63 -3.44 10.12
C SER A 210 -18.80 -4.73 10.19
N GLY A 211 -19.27 -5.81 9.58
CA GLY A 211 -18.55 -7.09 9.52
C GLY A 211 -17.46 -7.15 8.42
N ASN A 212 -17.35 -6.12 7.57
CA ASN A 212 -16.41 -6.10 6.46
C ASN A 212 -15.06 -5.53 6.91
N PHE A 213 -13.97 -6.24 6.58
CA PHE A 213 -12.62 -5.85 6.98
C PHE A 213 -12.22 -4.46 6.46
N LEU A 214 -12.73 -4.03 5.29
CA LEU A 214 -12.46 -2.72 4.72
C LEU A 214 -13.10 -1.56 5.49
N PHE A 215 -14.16 -1.84 6.24
CA PHE A 215 -14.95 -0.83 6.94
C PHE A 215 -14.73 -0.86 8.47
N SER A 216 -14.25 -1.99 8.99
CA SER A 216 -14.02 -2.21 10.43
C SER A 216 -12.99 -1.27 11.07
N HIS A 217 -12.04 -0.73 10.30
CA HIS A 217 -10.96 0.14 10.79
C HIS A 217 -11.15 1.61 10.40
N LEU A 218 -12.31 1.98 9.86
CA LEU A 218 -12.62 3.37 9.53
C LEU A 218 -12.96 4.15 10.80
N ASP A 219 -12.47 5.38 10.89
CA ASP A 219 -12.94 6.29 11.93
C ASP A 219 -14.39 6.76 11.64
N ASP A 220 -14.99 7.45 12.60
CA ASP A 220 -16.39 7.90 12.48
C ASP A 220 -16.60 8.86 11.30
N GLU A 221 -15.63 9.73 11.01
CA GLU A 221 -15.71 10.72 9.93
C GLU A 221 -15.60 10.05 8.55
N GLN A 222 -14.62 9.16 8.40
CA GLN A 222 -14.43 8.30 7.24
C GLN A 222 -15.67 7.43 7.00
N SER A 223 -16.22 6.82 8.06
CA SER A 223 -17.43 6.00 7.97
C SER A 223 -18.61 6.83 7.45
N VAL A 224 -18.82 8.05 7.96
CA VAL A 224 -19.89 8.93 7.49
C VAL A 224 -19.68 9.35 6.03
N GLN A 225 -18.46 9.71 5.63
CA GLN A 225 -18.15 10.10 4.25
C GLN A 225 -18.36 8.94 3.28
N VAL A 226 -17.86 7.75 3.60
CA VAL A 226 -18.00 6.55 2.77
C VAL A 226 -19.45 6.11 2.65
N LEU A 227 -20.20 6.09 3.76
CA LEU A 227 -21.63 5.76 3.74
C LEU A 227 -22.46 6.84 3.02
N GLY A 228 -22.04 8.10 3.10
CA GLY A 228 -22.60 9.21 2.34
C GLY A 228 -22.42 9.04 0.83
N ALA A 229 -21.27 8.54 0.40
CA ALA A 229 -20.91 8.31 -0.99
C ALA A 229 -21.59 7.11 -1.67
N LEU A 230 -22.21 6.20 -0.90
CA LEU A 230 -23.00 5.11 -1.47
C LEU A 230 -24.19 5.65 -2.29
N GLN A 231 -24.25 5.30 -3.56
CA GLN A 231 -25.32 5.68 -4.48
C GLN A 231 -26.38 4.58 -4.55
N GLU A 232 -27.66 4.97 -4.53
CA GLU A 232 -28.75 4.02 -4.74
C GLU A 232 -28.77 3.53 -6.19
N LYS A 233 -28.90 2.22 -6.37
CA LYS A 233 -28.98 1.56 -7.67
C LYS A 233 -30.20 0.64 -7.70
N PRO A 234 -31.34 1.09 -8.25
CA PRO A 234 -32.53 0.28 -8.38
C PRO A 234 -32.35 -0.79 -9.46
N ILE A 235 -32.87 -1.99 -9.19
CA ILE A 235 -32.89 -3.15 -10.09
C ILE A 235 -34.36 -3.46 -10.40
N PRO A 236 -34.88 -3.04 -11.57
CA PRO A 236 -36.32 -2.98 -11.82
C PRO A 236 -37.00 -4.35 -12.01
N SER A 237 -36.25 -5.40 -12.34
CA SER A 237 -36.80 -6.73 -12.61
C SER A 237 -35.84 -7.82 -12.14
N LYS A 238 -36.37 -9.04 -12.01
CA LYS A 238 -35.55 -10.25 -11.87
C LYS A 238 -34.69 -10.49 -13.12
N ASP A 239 -33.73 -11.40 -12.99
CA ASP A 239 -32.82 -11.88 -14.03
C ASP A 239 -31.83 -10.82 -14.55
N ILE A 240 -31.73 -9.65 -13.89
CA ILE A 240 -30.72 -8.62 -14.18
C ILE A 240 -29.39 -9.02 -13.54
N ARG A 241 -28.32 -9.03 -14.34
CA ARG A 241 -26.94 -9.28 -13.90
C ARG A 241 -26.32 -8.00 -13.37
N VAL A 242 -25.95 -8.02 -12.10
CA VAL A 242 -25.31 -6.88 -11.43
C VAL A 242 -23.80 -6.89 -11.66
N ILE A 243 -23.19 -8.08 -11.60
CA ILE A 243 -21.79 -8.32 -11.94
C ILE A 243 -21.69 -9.60 -12.77
N THR A 244 -20.74 -9.65 -13.69
CA THR A 244 -20.45 -10.84 -14.50
C THR A 244 -19.04 -11.32 -14.18
N GLN A 245 -18.87 -12.63 -13.99
CA GLN A 245 -17.56 -13.24 -13.78
C GLN A 245 -16.61 -12.93 -14.95
N GLY A 246 -15.39 -12.52 -14.63
CA GLY A 246 -14.35 -12.15 -15.59
C GLY A 246 -14.26 -10.64 -15.87
N ASP A 247 -15.35 -9.89 -15.66
CA ASP A 247 -15.37 -8.44 -15.92
C ASP A 247 -14.49 -7.69 -14.91
N ALA A 248 -14.05 -6.49 -15.28
CA ALA A 248 -13.38 -5.57 -14.36
C ALA A 248 -14.32 -5.20 -13.20
N GLY A 249 -13.78 -5.21 -11.98
CA GLY A 249 -14.54 -4.83 -10.80
C GLY A 249 -14.39 -3.35 -10.47
N ASP A 250 -15.46 -2.57 -10.63
CA ASP A 250 -15.42 -1.12 -10.35
C ASP A 250 -16.17 -0.71 -9.08
N TYR A 251 -17.21 -1.48 -8.71
CA TYR A 251 -18.12 -1.15 -7.61
C TYR A 251 -18.17 -2.23 -6.53
N PHE A 252 -18.38 -1.79 -5.31
CA PHE A 252 -18.88 -2.58 -4.19
C PHE A 252 -20.38 -2.36 -4.04
N TYR A 253 -21.12 -3.44 -3.72
CA TYR A 253 -22.57 -3.39 -3.57
C TYR A 253 -23.02 -3.88 -2.19
N VAL A 254 -23.98 -3.16 -1.59
CA VAL A 254 -24.71 -3.57 -0.38
C VAL A 254 -26.18 -3.72 -0.74
N VAL A 255 -26.82 -4.80 -0.30
CA VAL A 255 -28.24 -5.08 -0.58
C VAL A 255 -29.13 -4.31 0.40
N GLU A 256 -29.92 -3.37 -0.12
CA GLU A 256 -30.97 -2.68 0.67
C GLU A 256 -32.23 -3.55 0.76
N SER A 257 -32.70 -4.05 -0.39
CA SER A 257 -33.90 -4.88 -0.48
C SER A 257 -33.80 -5.86 -1.65
N GLY A 258 -34.51 -6.98 -1.53
CA GLY A 258 -34.54 -8.05 -2.53
C GLY A 258 -33.43 -9.10 -2.34
N HIS A 259 -33.35 -10.05 -3.27
CA HIS A 259 -32.43 -11.17 -3.23
C HIS A 259 -31.64 -11.33 -4.53
N PHE A 260 -30.39 -11.78 -4.37
CA PHE A 260 -29.48 -12.01 -5.48
C PHE A 260 -28.83 -13.38 -5.38
N ASP A 261 -28.79 -14.08 -6.50
CA ASP A 261 -28.16 -15.38 -6.65
C ASP A 261 -26.75 -15.25 -7.22
N ILE A 262 -25.82 -16.01 -6.66
CA ILE A 262 -24.39 -15.97 -6.99
C ILE A 262 -24.04 -17.26 -7.74
N TYR A 263 -23.45 -17.11 -8.92
CA TYR A 263 -23.04 -18.19 -9.80
C TYR A 263 -21.55 -18.12 -10.10
N VAL A 264 -20.88 -19.26 -10.10
CA VAL A 264 -19.46 -19.39 -10.47
C VAL A 264 -19.31 -20.44 -11.55
N ASN A 265 -18.68 -20.04 -12.65
CA ASN A 265 -18.27 -20.95 -13.70
C ASN A 265 -16.82 -21.38 -13.44
N GLU A 266 -16.65 -22.59 -12.92
CA GLU A 266 -15.32 -23.18 -12.64
C GLU A 266 -14.53 -23.43 -13.93
N SER A 267 -15.21 -23.70 -15.05
CA SER A 267 -14.59 -23.94 -16.36
C SER A 267 -13.93 -22.69 -16.94
N ARG A 268 -14.43 -21.48 -16.61
CA ARG A 268 -13.80 -20.21 -17.01
C ARG A 268 -12.56 -19.83 -16.21
N ASN A 269 -12.28 -20.50 -15.10
CA ASN A 269 -11.06 -20.28 -14.32
C ASN A 269 -9.84 -21.02 -14.89
N LEU A 270 -10.06 -21.91 -15.87
CA LEU A 270 -9.03 -22.58 -16.66
C LEU A 270 -8.87 -21.81 -17.97
N GLU A 271 -7.67 -21.28 -18.22
CA GLU A 271 -7.28 -20.48 -19.39
C GLU A 271 -7.76 -21.08 -20.73
N SER A 272 -8.98 -20.76 -21.13
CA SER A 272 -9.47 -21.00 -22.48
C SER A 272 -10.28 -19.80 -22.93
N ASP A 273 -9.56 -18.85 -23.55
CA ASP A 273 -10.09 -17.79 -24.42
C ASP A 273 -10.72 -18.40 -25.69
N LYS A 274 -11.73 -19.27 -25.53
CA LYS A 274 -12.60 -19.69 -26.61
C LYS A 274 -13.97 -19.09 -26.40
N LEU A 275 -14.11 -17.89 -26.96
CA LEU A 275 -15.35 -17.19 -27.19
C LEU A 275 -16.24 -18.04 -28.11
N GLU A 276 -17.19 -18.77 -27.55
CA GLU A 276 -18.38 -19.19 -28.28
C GLU A 276 -19.59 -18.44 -27.72
N SER A 277 -20.03 -17.49 -28.52
CA SER A 277 -21.22 -16.66 -28.32
C SER A 277 -22.47 -17.52 -28.46
N GLY A 278 -23.39 -17.49 -27.48
CA GLY A 278 -24.76 -17.96 -27.73
C GLY A 278 -25.60 -18.36 -26.52
N LEU A 279 -25.06 -19.12 -25.56
CA LEU A 279 -25.77 -19.51 -24.34
C LEU A 279 -24.92 -19.16 -23.12
N ILE A 280 -25.50 -18.41 -22.18
CA ILE A 280 -24.76 -18.00 -20.99
C ILE A 280 -24.71 -19.19 -20.04
N ASP A 281 -23.60 -19.93 -20.09
CA ASP A 281 -23.24 -20.86 -19.03
C ASP A 281 -22.85 -20.07 -17.77
N LEU A 282 -23.85 -19.87 -16.90
CA LEU A 282 -23.69 -19.21 -15.60
C LEU A 282 -22.81 -20.03 -14.65
N GLY A 283 -22.58 -21.32 -14.93
CA GLY A 283 -21.97 -22.25 -14.00
C GLY A 283 -22.91 -22.67 -12.87
N SER A 284 -22.34 -23.10 -11.75
CA SER A 284 -23.10 -23.58 -10.59
C SER A 284 -23.52 -22.43 -9.68
N LYS A 285 -24.72 -22.51 -9.10
CA LYS A 285 -25.16 -21.58 -8.04
C LYS A 285 -24.40 -21.90 -6.76
N VAL A 286 -23.57 -20.97 -6.31
CA VAL A 286 -22.72 -21.14 -5.11
C VAL A 286 -23.33 -20.51 -3.86
N GLY A 287 -24.31 -19.63 -4.01
CA GLY A 287 -24.96 -18.98 -2.87
C GLY A 287 -26.02 -17.97 -3.27
N ALA A 288 -26.59 -17.31 -2.28
CA ALA A 288 -27.50 -16.19 -2.43
C ALA A 288 -27.23 -15.14 -1.34
N VAL A 289 -27.54 -13.88 -1.64
CA VAL A 289 -27.37 -12.74 -0.73
C VAL A 289 -28.64 -11.91 -0.69
N GLY A 290 -29.10 -11.62 0.53
CA GLY A 290 -30.30 -10.82 0.80
C GLY A 290 -29.98 -9.51 1.52
N PRO A 291 -31.00 -8.82 2.07
CA PRO A 291 -30.86 -7.52 2.70
C PRO A 291 -29.81 -7.50 3.83
N GLY A 292 -28.96 -6.47 3.82
CA GLY A 292 -27.82 -6.34 4.74
C GLY A 292 -26.59 -7.16 4.34
N GLY A 293 -26.68 -8.01 3.33
CA GLY A 293 -25.53 -8.64 2.71
C GLY A 293 -24.81 -7.72 1.72
N SER A 294 -23.57 -8.06 1.38
CA SER A 294 -22.75 -7.27 0.45
C SER A 294 -21.91 -8.16 -0.46
N PHE A 295 -21.52 -7.65 -1.63
CA PHE A 295 -20.66 -8.37 -2.56
C PHE A 295 -19.77 -7.42 -3.38
N GLY A 296 -18.64 -7.94 -3.85
CA GLY A 296 -17.71 -7.20 -4.69
C GLY A 296 -16.74 -6.29 -3.94
N GLU A 297 -16.51 -6.51 -2.65
CA GLU A 297 -15.64 -5.68 -1.80
C GLU A 297 -14.19 -5.57 -2.28
N LEU A 298 -13.63 -6.64 -2.87
CA LEU A 298 -12.27 -6.64 -3.40
C LEU A 298 -12.08 -5.62 -4.54
N ALA A 299 -13.18 -5.23 -5.20
CA ALA A 299 -13.17 -4.16 -6.18
C ALA A 299 -12.91 -2.78 -5.57
N LEU A 300 -12.86 -2.62 -4.25
CA LEU A 300 -12.40 -1.38 -3.63
C LEU A 300 -10.88 -1.35 -3.44
N MET A 301 -10.22 -2.51 -3.37
CA MET A 301 -8.79 -2.61 -3.07
C MET A 301 -7.90 -2.47 -4.31
N TYR A 302 -8.03 -3.37 -5.28
CA TYR A 302 -7.20 -3.43 -6.49
C TYR A 302 -8.02 -3.86 -7.71
N ASN A 303 -7.56 -3.50 -8.92
CA ASN A 303 -8.26 -3.80 -10.16
C ASN A 303 -8.24 -5.33 -10.38
N ALA A 304 -9.34 -5.98 -10.00
CA ALA A 304 -9.49 -7.42 -10.01
C ALA A 304 -10.70 -7.80 -10.85
N ARG A 305 -10.54 -8.89 -11.60
CA ARG A 305 -11.67 -9.51 -12.31
C ARG A 305 -12.67 -10.06 -11.30
N ARG A 306 -13.96 -9.95 -11.61
CA ARG A 306 -15.03 -10.53 -10.81
C ARG A 306 -14.89 -12.05 -10.77
N ALA A 307 -14.90 -12.63 -9.57
CA ALA A 307 -14.80 -14.07 -9.37
C ALA A 307 -16.11 -14.83 -9.61
N ALA A 308 -17.24 -14.12 -9.63
CA ALA A 308 -18.58 -14.69 -9.74
C ALA A 308 -19.52 -13.76 -10.51
N THR A 309 -20.59 -14.33 -11.05
CA THR A 309 -21.73 -13.62 -11.64
C THR A 309 -22.83 -13.50 -10.58
N VAL A 310 -23.44 -12.33 -10.44
CA VAL A 310 -24.53 -12.09 -9.48
C VAL A 310 -25.76 -11.59 -10.22
N ILE A 311 -26.90 -12.24 -9.99
CA ILE A 311 -28.15 -11.99 -10.69
C ILE A 311 -29.26 -11.71 -9.68
N SER A 312 -30.10 -10.74 -9.97
CA SER A 312 -31.31 -10.48 -9.19
C SER A 312 -32.34 -11.59 -9.36
N SER A 313 -32.91 -12.06 -8.25
CA SER A 313 -34.02 -13.02 -8.25
C SER A 313 -35.38 -12.31 -8.31
N GLU A 314 -35.43 -11.04 -7.95
CA GLU A 314 -36.62 -10.19 -7.87
C GLU A 314 -36.28 -8.69 -8.04
N PRO A 315 -37.26 -7.80 -8.26
CA PRO A 315 -37.02 -6.35 -8.20
C PRO A 315 -36.38 -5.97 -6.86
N SER A 316 -35.24 -5.29 -6.93
CA SER A 316 -34.32 -5.13 -5.79
C SER A 316 -33.72 -3.74 -5.76
N THR A 317 -33.12 -3.36 -4.63
CA THR A 317 -32.39 -2.10 -4.48
C THR A 317 -31.01 -2.36 -3.89
N LEU A 318 -29.99 -1.78 -4.51
CA LEU A 318 -28.60 -1.86 -4.06
C LEU A 318 -28.08 -0.47 -3.68
N TRP A 319 -27.08 -0.45 -2.81
CA TRP A 319 -26.18 0.67 -2.64
C TRP A 319 -24.85 0.35 -3.32
N ALA A 320 -24.37 1.24 -4.18
CA ALA A 320 -23.14 1.08 -4.94
C ALA A 320 -22.08 2.11 -4.51
N LEU A 321 -20.84 1.67 -4.33
CA LEU A 321 -19.69 2.53 -4.06
C LEU A 321 -18.57 2.19 -5.03
N ASP A 322 -18.03 3.18 -5.72
CA ASP A 322 -16.91 2.98 -6.62
C ASP A 322 -15.56 2.99 -5.89
N ARG A 323 -14.60 2.28 -6.48
CA ARG A 323 -13.22 2.16 -6.00
C ARG A 323 -12.55 3.51 -5.77
N VAL A 324 -12.64 4.41 -6.75
CA VAL A 324 -11.87 5.65 -6.80
C VAL A 324 -12.32 6.57 -5.68
N THR A 325 -13.63 6.73 -5.51
CA THR A 325 -14.24 7.48 -4.41
C THR A 325 -13.85 6.90 -3.05
N PHE A 326 -13.97 5.59 -2.85
CA PHE A 326 -13.57 4.95 -1.60
C PHE A 326 -12.09 5.23 -1.27
N ARG A 327 -11.19 4.97 -2.22
CA ARG A 327 -9.74 5.19 -2.02
C ARG A 327 -9.43 6.66 -1.77
N ARG A 328 -10.08 7.58 -2.49
CA ARG A 328 -9.86 9.02 -2.33
C ARG A 328 -10.31 9.53 -0.97
N ILE A 329 -11.47 9.09 -0.46
CA ILE A 329 -11.94 9.41 0.91
C ILE A 329 -10.88 8.97 1.95
N LEU A 330 -10.37 7.74 1.83
CA LEU A 330 -9.37 7.22 2.77
C LEU A 330 -8.03 7.94 2.67
N MET A 331 -7.56 8.23 1.45
CA MET A 331 -6.30 8.93 1.23
C MET A 331 -6.37 10.38 1.70
N ASP A 332 -7.44 11.09 1.40
CA ASP A 332 -7.61 12.50 1.79
C ASP A 332 -7.71 12.64 3.31
N SER A 333 -8.50 11.79 3.98
CA SER A 333 -8.61 11.80 5.44
C SER A 333 -7.28 11.44 6.12
N ALA A 334 -6.57 10.42 5.64
CA ALA A 334 -5.26 10.05 6.17
C ALA A 334 -4.22 11.18 5.97
N PHE A 335 -4.22 11.80 4.79
CA PHE A 335 -3.33 12.92 4.47
C PHE A 335 -3.62 14.15 5.33
N GLN A 336 -4.90 14.52 5.48
CA GLN A 336 -5.32 15.62 6.35
C GLN A 336 -4.96 15.36 7.81
N ARG A 337 -5.15 14.13 8.30
CA ARG A 337 -4.79 13.74 9.66
C ARG A 337 -3.28 13.83 9.90
N ARG A 338 -2.48 13.29 8.98
CA ARG A 338 -1.01 13.39 9.05
C ARG A 338 -0.56 14.85 9.06
N ARG A 339 -1.10 15.69 8.18
CA ARG A 339 -0.76 17.12 8.12
C ARG A 339 -1.18 17.87 9.39
N MET A 340 -2.35 17.55 9.94
CA MET A 340 -2.80 18.11 11.22
C MET A 340 -1.82 17.76 12.34
N TYR A 341 -1.41 16.49 12.44
CA TYR A 341 -0.44 16.05 13.44
C TYR A 341 0.93 16.67 13.23
N GLU A 342 1.44 16.74 12.00
CA GLU A 342 2.70 17.43 11.72
C GLU A 342 2.66 18.90 12.15
N GLY A 343 1.54 19.59 11.89
CA GLY A 343 1.31 20.96 12.34
C GLY A 343 1.31 21.08 13.87
N PHE A 344 0.64 20.17 14.58
CA PHE A 344 0.68 20.16 16.05
C PHE A 344 2.09 19.86 16.58
N LEU A 345 2.77 18.86 16.03
CA LEU A 345 4.12 18.48 16.44
C LEU A 345 5.14 19.61 16.22
N GLU A 346 4.92 20.46 15.21
CA GLU A 346 5.74 21.66 14.97
C GLU A 346 5.56 22.71 16.08
N THR A 347 4.37 22.83 16.66
CA THR A 347 4.12 23.78 17.76
C THR A 347 4.70 23.33 19.10
N VAL A 348 5.06 22.06 19.26
CA VAL A 348 5.60 21.50 20.50
C VAL A 348 7.08 21.90 20.64
N PRO A 349 7.46 22.79 21.58
CA PRO A 349 8.85 23.27 21.68
C PRO A 349 9.85 22.16 21.97
N LEU A 350 9.42 21.13 22.71
CA LEU A 350 10.23 19.94 22.97
C LEU A 350 10.62 19.22 21.67
N LEU A 351 9.75 19.23 20.66
CA LEU A 351 9.93 18.52 19.38
C LEU A 351 10.38 19.46 18.24
N ALA A 352 10.64 20.74 18.53
CA ALA A 352 10.99 21.74 17.53
C ALA A 352 12.31 21.45 16.80
N SER A 353 13.21 20.68 17.42
CA SER A 353 14.49 20.27 16.85
C SER A 353 14.38 19.12 15.85
N LEU A 354 13.21 18.47 15.75
CA LEU A 354 13.00 17.36 14.82
C LEU A 354 12.96 17.87 13.38
N THR A 355 13.51 17.10 12.46
CA THR A 355 13.33 17.31 11.02
C THR A 355 11.89 17.01 10.62
N SER A 356 11.47 17.50 9.44
CA SER A 356 10.15 17.19 8.88
C SER A 356 9.93 15.68 8.73
N TYR A 357 10.95 14.94 8.29
CA TYR A 357 10.90 13.49 8.13
C TYR A 357 10.70 12.75 9.46
N GLU A 358 11.37 13.18 10.54
CA GLU A 358 11.19 12.60 11.87
C GLU A 358 9.80 12.91 12.45
N ARG A 359 9.29 14.15 12.28
CA ARG A 359 7.92 14.49 12.67
C ARG A 359 6.88 13.67 11.92
N SER A 360 7.10 13.46 10.63
CA SER A 360 6.31 12.57 9.77
C SER A 360 6.20 11.14 10.34
N LYS A 361 7.32 10.56 10.82
CA LYS A 361 7.31 9.22 11.45
C LYS A 361 6.51 9.18 12.74
N ILE A 362 6.56 10.25 13.54
CA ILE A 362 5.77 10.36 14.78
C ILE A 362 4.30 10.54 14.44
N ALA A 363 3.98 11.38 13.46
CA ALA A 363 2.62 11.60 12.99
C ALA A 363 1.97 10.30 12.53
N ASP A 364 2.71 9.43 11.84
CA ASP A 364 2.23 8.11 11.40
C ASP A 364 1.99 7.12 12.56
N ALA A 365 2.59 7.34 13.72
CA ALA A 365 2.48 6.47 14.88
C ALA A 365 1.50 6.99 15.95
N LEU A 366 0.94 8.18 15.77
CA LEU A 366 -0.07 8.73 16.66
C LEU A 366 -1.40 7.99 16.46
N GLU A 367 -1.98 7.53 17.56
CA GLU A 367 -3.30 6.90 17.58
C GLU A 367 -4.33 7.86 18.17
N THR A 368 -5.50 7.96 17.55
CA THR A 368 -6.62 8.70 18.14
C THR A 368 -7.22 7.92 19.31
N ARG A 369 -7.46 8.61 20.43
CA ARG A 369 -8.29 8.14 21.56
C ARG A 369 -9.37 9.16 21.91
N LYS A 370 -10.53 8.68 22.36
CA LYS A 370 -11.64 9.53 22.81
C LYS A 370 -11.88 9.30 24.30
N PHE A 371 -12.13 10.39 25.03
CA PHE A 371 -12.47 10.33 26.45
C PHE A 371 -13.75 11.13 26.71
N PRO A 372 -14.75 10.55 27.40
CA PRO A 372 -15.96 11.28 27.76
C PRO A 372 -15.65 12.36 28.81
N ALA A 373 -16.57 13.31 28.99
CA ALA A 373 -16.43 14.36 30.00
C ALA A 373 -16.26 13.79 31.42
N GLY A 374 -15.42 14.43 32.23
CA GLY A 374 -15.10 14.04 33.60
C GLY A 374 -14.08 12.90 33.73
N THR A 375 -13.46 12.46 32.64
CA THR A 375 -12.50 11.36 32.65
C THR A 375 -11.10 11.86 33.02
N LYS A 376 -10.44 11.19 33.97
CA LYS A 376 -9.03 11.42 34.27
C LYS A 376 -8.16 10.76 33.19
N ILE A 377 -7.56 11.57 32.32
CA ILE A 377 -6.69 11.11 31.23
C ILE A 377 -5.32 10.73 31.79
N ILE A 378 -4.79 11.54 32.70
CA ILE A 378 -3.60 11.22 33.50
C ILE A 378 -3.89 11.55 34.97
N THR A 379 -3.29 10.78 35.89
CA THR A 379 -3.39 11.02 37.33
C THR A 379 -2.03 11.41 37.88
N GLU A 380 -2.00 12.42 38.74
CA GLU A 380 -0.79 12.84 39.45
C GLU A 380 -0.21 11.68 40.30
N GLY A 381 1.10 11.47 40.18
CA GLY A 381 1.82 10.42 40.89
C GLY A 381 1.88 9.08 40.17
N ASP A 382 1.08 8.88 39.11
CA ASP A 382 1.17 7.66 38.30
C ASP A 382 2.45 7.65 37.47
N VAL A 383 2.92 6.46 37.10
CA VAL A 383 4.02 6.31 36.14
C VAL A 383 3.53 6.79 34.78
N GLY A 384 4.25 7.71 34.15
CA GLY A 384 3.86 8.17 32.83
C GLY A 384 4.42 7.29 31.71
N ASP A 385 3.52 6.78 30.89
CA ASP A 385 3.75 5.78 29.85
C ASP A 385 3.36 6.29 28.46
N ALA A 386 2.92 7.54 28.34
CA ALA A 386 2.40 8.09 27.10
C ALA A 386 2.42 9.62 27.05
N PHE A 387 2.43 10.13 25.82
CA PHE A 387 2.28 11.53 25.45
C PHE A 387 0.95 11.73 24.71
N TYR A 388 0.36 12.91 24.89
CA TYR A 388 -0.96 13.27 24.38
C TYR A 388 -0.95 14.64 23.72
N ILE A 389 -1.68 14.78 22.60
CA ILE A 389 -2.02 16.06 21.95
C ILE A 389 -3.53 16.17 21.85
N LEU A 390 -4.11 17.30 22.23
CA LEU A 390 -5.56 17.53 22.17
C LEU A 390 -5.99 17.86 20.73
N GLU A 391 -6.75 16.97 20.08
CA GLU A 391 -7.30 17.20 18.73
C GLU A 391 -8.58 18.05 18.77
N SER A 392 -9.42 17.79 19.77
CA SER A 392 -10.67 18.51 20.01
C SER A 392 -11.13 18.40 21.46
N GLY A 393 -11.96 19.35 21.88
CA GLY A 393 -12.49 19.47 23.22
C GLY A 393 -11.58 20.28 24.14
N THR A 394 -11.84 20.20 25.44
CA THR A 394 -11.16 20.95 26.50
C THR A 394 -10.81 20.02 27.66
N ALA A 395 -9.62 20.20 28.24
CA ALA A 395 -9.17 19.46 29.41
C ALA A 395 -8.59 20.40 30.47
N GLU A 396 -8.69 20.02 31.74
CA GLU A 396 -8.27 20.84 32.87
C GLU A 396 -7.24 20.10 33.71
N VAL A 397 -6.25 20.85 34.19
CA VAL A 397 -5.13 20.33 34.97
C VAL A 397 -5.38 20.58 36.45
N TYR A 398 -5.26 19.53 37.27
CA TYR A 398 -5.44 19.57 38.72
C TYR A 398 -4.18 19.08 39.42
N LYS A 399 -3.80 19.76 40.50
CA LYS A 399 -2.65 19.39 41.34
C LYS A 399 -3.13 19.15 42.78
N ARG A 400 -2.60 18.13 43.44
CA ARG A 400 -2.96 17.76 44.81
C ARG A 400 -2.76 18.95 45.75
N GLY A 401 -3.78 19.24 46.54
CA GLY A 401 -3.80 20.39 47.45
C GLY A 401 -4.27 21.70 46.83
N LYS A 402 -4.72 21.71 45.56
CA LYS A 402 -5.42 22.84 44.94
C LYS A 402 -6.79 22.36 44.43
N ASP A 403 -7.86 23.04 44.84
CA ASP A 403 -9.24 22.71 44.45
C ASP A 403 -9.64 23.32 43.09
N GLN A 404 -8.90 24.31 42.61
CA GLN A 404 -9.14 24.97 41.32
C GLN A 404 -8.17 24.45 40.25
N PRO A 405 -8.60 24.38 38.97
CA PRO A 405 -7.73 23.97 37.88
C PRO A 405 -6.55 24.95 37.76
N VAL A 406 -5.34 24.41 37.66
CA VAL A 406 -4.11 25.20 37.55
C VAL A 406 -3.84 25.65 36.12
N LYS A 407 -4.41 24.95 35.14
CA LYS A 407 -4.28 25.22 33.71
C LYS A 407 -5.44 24.58 32.96
N THR A 408 -5.82 25.17 31.84
CA THR A 408 -6.78 24.60 30.88
C THR A 408 -6.07 24.36 29.56
N TYR A 409 -6.32 23.21 28.95
CA TYR A 409 -5.82 22.81 27.65
C TYR A 409 -6.96 22.83 26.63
N GLY A 410 -6.69 23.42 25.47
CA GLY A 410 -7.55 23.41 24.30
C GLY A 410 -6.90 22.70 23.11
N LYS A 411 -7.56 22.76 21.96
CA LYS A 411 -7.09 22.14 20.72
C LYS A 411 -5.66 22.59 20.37
N GLY A 412 -4.78 21.63 20.11
CA GLY A 412 -3.37 21.84 19.80
C GLY A 412 -2.45 21.81 21.02
N ASP A 413 -2.99 21.96 22.23
CA ASP A 413 -2.20 21.78 23.45
C ASP A 413 -1.79 20.31 23.64
N TYR A 414 -0.73 20.11 24.40
CA TYR A 414 -0.15 18.79 24.64
C TYR A 414 0.21 18.61 26.12
N PHE A 415 0.32 17.35 26.55
CA PHE A 415 0.71 17.01 27.91
C PHE A 415 1.29 15.59 28.01
N GLY A 416 2.02 15.35 29.11
CA GLY A 416 2.55 14.03 29.45
C GLY A 416 3.93 13.72 28.86
N GLU A 417 4.56 14.69 28.23
CA GLU A 417 5.89 14.64 27.65
C GLU A 417 6.99 14.44 28.69
N LEU A 418 6.83 15.02 29.90
CA LEU A 418 7.87 15.01 30.94
C LEU A 418 8.19 13.60 31.45
N ALA A 419 7.18 12.74 31.53
CA ALA A 419 7.35 11.38 32.02
C ALA A 419 8.06 10.48 31.00
N LEU A 420 8.05 10.87 29.71
CA LEU A 420 8.76 10.14 28.66
C LEU A 420 10.27 10.40 28.66
N LEU A 421 10.70 11.58 29.14
CA LEU A 421 12.11 11.99 29.16
C LEU A 421 12.86 11.53 30.40
N ASN A 422 12.18 11.62 31.55
CA ASN A 422 12.85 11.61 32.86
C ASN A 422 12.43 10.44 33.76
N ASP A 423 11.55 9.55 33.28
CA ASP A 423 10.97 8.45 34.07
C ASP A 423 10.33 8.91 35.39
N LYS A 424 9.98 10.20 35.47
CA LYS A 424 9.36 10.81 36.65
C LYS A 424 7.86 10.51 36.67
N PRO A 425 7.25 10.36 37.86
CA PRO A 425 5.81 10.30 38.00
C PRO A 425 5.12 11.53 37.39
N ARG A 426 3.85 11.39 37.00
CA ARG A 426 3.02 12.49 36.49
C ARG A 426 2.96 13.63 37.51
N ALA A 427 3.29 14.85 37.08
CA ALA A 427 3.36 16.03 37.95
C ALA A 427 1.98 16.61 38.34
N ALA A 428 0.94 16.30 37.58
CA ALA A 428 -0.43 16.74 37.80
C ALA A 428 -1.41 15.76 37.15
N SER A 429 -2.69 15.87 37.52
CA SER A 429 -3.79 15.14 36.88
C SER A 429 -4.38 15.98 35.76
N VAL A 430 -4.84 15.34 34.69
CA VAL A 430 -5.58 16.01 33.60
C VAL A 430 -6.94 15.35 33.47
N VAL A 431 -7.99 16.14 33.55
CA VAL A 431 -9.38 15.70 33.51
C VAL A 431 -10.05 16.33 32.29
N SER A 432 -10.77 15.56 31.49
CA SER A 432 -11.57 16.11 30.40
C SER A 432 -12.76 16.91 30.96
N SER A 433 -12.93 18.17 30.55
CA SER A 433 -14.10 18.96 30.95
C SER A 433 -15.31 18.70 30.04
N GLU A 434 -15.06 18.30 28.80
CA GLU A 434 -16.05 17.85 27.81
C GLU A 434 -15.60 16.54 27.11
N GLU A 435 -16.32 16.05 26.10
CA GLU A 435 -15.81 14.95 25.28
C GLU A 435 -14.57 15.42 24.52
N VAL A 436 -13.43 14.77 24.77
CA VAL A 436 -12.15 15.12 24.14
C VAL A 436 -11.69 14.02 23.20
N LYS A 437 -11.04 14.43 22.12
CA LYS A 437 -10.31 13.56 21.21
C LYS A 437 -8.83 13.91 21.31
N VAL A 438 -7.98 12.92 21.51
CA VAL A 438 -6.53 13.12 21.67
C VAL A 438 -5.76 12.21 20.74
N ALA A 439 -4.64 12.72 20.22
CA ALA A 439 -3.61 11.92 19.59
C ALA A 439 -2.69 11.38 20.69
N TRP A 440 -2.49 10.08 20.71
CA TRP A 440 -1.78 9.33 21.76
C TRP A 440 -0.56 8.64 21.17
N LEU A 441 0.57 8.73 21.88
CA LEU A 441 1.77 7.97 21.57
C LEU A 441 2.34 7.36 22.85
N GLY A 442 2.36 6.03 22.91
CA GLY A 442 2.97 5.30 24.03
C GLY A 442 4.48 5.46 24.08
N LYS A 443 5.06 5.35 25.28
CA LYS A 443 6.49 5.52 25.57
C LYS A 443 7.37 4.62 24.71
N ASN A 444 7.00 3.35 24.54
CA ASN A 444 7.78 2.41 23.72
C ASN A 444 7.77 2.81 22.24
N GLY A 445 6.63 3.30 21.74
CA GLY A 445 6.51 3.82 20.38
C GLY A 445 7.34 5.10 20.23
N PHE A 446 7.23 6.01 21.20
CA PHE A 446 8.03 7.23 21.28
C PHE A 446 9.53 6.92 21.23
N GLN A 447 10.04 6.07 22.13
CA GLN A 447 11.47 5.69 22.19
C GLN A 447 11.94 4.94 20.95
N ARG A 448 11.14 4.05 20.36
CA ARG A 448 11.53 3.34 19.14
C ARG A 448 11.65 4.28 17.94
N LEU A 449 10.76 5.26 17.82
CA LEU A 449 10.74 6.22 16.72
C LEU A 449 11.74 7.36 16.93
N LEU A 450 12.00 7.71 18.19
CA LEU A 450 12.87 8.80 18.61
C LEU A 450 14.19 8.35 19.22
N GLY A 451 14.58 7.09 19.08
CA GLY A 451 15.82 6.53 19.65
C GLY A 451 17.06 7.40 19.38
N PRO A 452 17.26 7.92 18.15
CA PRO A 452 18.35 8.84 17.83
C PRO A 452 18.22 10.24 18.44
N VAL A 453 17.02 10.62 18.90
CA VAL A 453 16.61 12.01 19.18
C VAL A 453 16.35 12.26 20.66
N GLU A 454 16.29 11.22 21.50
CA GLU A 454 16.20 11.34 22.96
C GLU A 454 17.26 12.30 23.57
N PRO A 455 18.55 12.28 23.14
CA PRO A 455 19.54 13.24 23.63
C PRO A 455 19.20 14.70 23.28
N ILE A 456 18.58 14.92 22.12
CA ILE A 456 18.19 16.25 21.65
C ILE A 456 16.97 16.75 22.44
N LEU A 457 16.00 15.88 22.71
CA LEU A 457 14.84 16.22 23.54
C LEU A 457 15.26 16.57 24.98
N ARG A 458 16.25 15.86 25.54
CA ARG A 458 16.84 16.17 26.86
C ARG A 458 17.57 17.51 26.89
N ARG A 459 17.98 18.07 25.75
CA ARG A 459 18.62 19.40 25.68
C ARG A 459 17.59 20.52 25.84
N ASN A 460 16.36 20.30 25.35
CA ASN A 460 15.24 21.25 25.42
C ASN A 460 14.27 20.91 26.56
N ASP A 461 14.73 20.19 27.58
CA ASP A 461 13.90 19.81 28.73
C ASP A 461 13.57 21.08 29.56
N PRO A 462 12.29 21.51 29.62
CA PRO A 462 11.91 22.72 30.33
C PRO A 462 12.13 22.62 31.84
N THR A 463 12.34 21.42 32.39
CA THR A 463 12.62 21.22 33.82
C THR A 463 14.09 21.45 34.20
N LYS A 464 14.99 21.64 33.23
CA LYS A 464 16.41 21.93 33.47
C LYS A 464 16.71 23.42 33.71
N GLU A 465 15.79 24.32 33.34
CA GLU A 465 15.90 25.72 33.72
C GLU A 465 15.49 25.86 35.19
N GLU A 466 16.45 26.14 36.08
CA GLU A 466 16.19 26.31 37.51
C GLU A 466 15.13 27.41 37.75
N GLY A 467 14.03 27.05 38.40
CA GLY A 467 13.00 27.98 38.87
C GLY A 467 11.73 28.10 38.01
N VAL A 468 11.62 27.38 36.88
CA VAL A 468 10.42 27.41 36.03
C VAL A 468 9.45 26.29 36.43
N ASP A 469 8.25 26.64 36.91
CA ASP A 469 7.17 25.65 37.11
C ASP A 469 6.74 25.13 35.72
N PRO A 470 6.85 23.82 35.42
CA PRO A 470 6.42 23.27 34.14
C PRO A 470 4.93 23.48 33.83
N LEU A 471 4.13 23.85 34.84
CA LEU A 471 2.72 24.18 34.72
C LEU A 471 2.44 25.70 34.67
N ALA A 472 3.47 26.55 34.72
CA ALA A 472 3.31 27.98 34.53
C ALA A 472 2.70 28.26 33.15
N PRO A 473 1.86 29.31 33.01
CA PRO A 473 1.45 29.79 31.70
C PRO A 473 2.69 30.18 30.89
N ARG A 474 2.81 29.63 29.68
CA ARG A 474 3.88 29.96 28.72
C ARG A 474 3.49 31.17 27.90
#